data_AF-A0A3N5LHU4-F1
#
_entry.id   AF-A0A3N5LHU4-F1
#
_cell.length_a   1.000
_cell.length_b   1.000
_cell.length_c   1.000
_cell.angle_alpha   90.00
_cell.angle_beta   90.00
_cell.angle_gamma   90.00
#
_symmetry.space_group_name_H-M   'P 1'
#
loop_
_entity.id
_entity.type
_entity.pdbx_description
1 polymer ?
#
loop_
_entity_poly.entity_id
_entity_poly.type
_entity_poly.pdbx_seq_one_letter_code
_entity_poly.pdbx_strand_id
1 'polypeptide(L)'
;MSAFDANTALYLNQFKLLITNDAGVTREDRTLPETILVPNDVIALSLRSAEEGYLFDASGNLYQTEDGAKSWSLLTTLDLSQFGELKMMPQRGLPVAAVRFFDADNGLLVLSLAGGGANKVVALRTSDGGQTWSEEAVPGQFGIPFISRDGQFITVTSIIRSGEVQVFQYTGD
;
A
#
# COMPACT_ATOMS: atom_id res chain seq x y z
N MET A 1 -7.65 -5.53 -2.12
CA MET A 1 -8.30 -5.14 -3.40
C MET A 1 -8.16 -3.64 -3.55
N SER A 2 -7.93 -3.16 -4.77
CA SER A 2 -7.99 -1.76 -5.16
C SER A 2 -8.94 -1.62 -6.35
N ALA A 3 -9.95 -0.77 -6.21
CA ALA A 3 -10.87 -0.44 -7.29
C ALA A 3 -10.52 0.94 -7.84
N PHE A 4 -10.33 1.03 -9.15
CA PHE A 4 -10.12 2.30 -9.84
C PHE A 4 -11.46 2.93 -10.23
N ASP A 5 -12.40 2.18 -10.79
CA ASP A 5 -13.73 2.70 -11.10
C ASP A 5 -14.81 1.64 -10.88
N ALA A 6 -16.01 1.86 -11.39
CA ALA A 6 -17.13 0.92 -11.22
C ALA A 6 -16.89 -0.44 -11.91
N ASN A 7 -15.99 -0.49 -12.89
CA ASN A 7 -15.72 -1.65 -13.72
C ASN A 7 -14.34 -2.25 -13.42
N THR A 8 -13.35 -1.41 -13.14
CA THR A 8 -11.95 -1.81 -13.05
C THR A 8 -11.47 -1.96 -11.61
N ALA A 9 -11.05 -3.18 -11.25
CA ALA A 9 -10.48 -3.47 -9.95
C ALA A 9 -9.39 -4.54 -10.02
N LEU A 10 -8.32 -4.32 -9.24
CA LEU A 10 -7.23 -5.26 -9.03
C LEU A 10 -7.33 -5.86 -7.63
N TYR A 11 -7.26 -7.17 -7.51
CA TYR A 11 -7.31 -7.85 -6.22
C TYR A 11 -6.37 -9.03 -6.16
N LEU A 12 -5.79 -9.20 -4.98
CA LEU A 12 -4.91 -10.29 -4.64
C LEU A 12 -5.65 -11.22 -3.69
N ASN A 13 -5.64 -12.51 -3.97
CA ASN A 13 -6.02 -13.54 -3.01
C ASN A 13 -4.78 -14.34 -2.60
N GLN A 14 -4.97 -15.34 -1.74
CA GLN A 14 -3.88 -16.19 -1.22
C GLN A 14 -3.07 -16.96 -2.30
N PHE A 15 -3.53 -16.97 -3.55
CA PHE A 15 -2.94 -17.72 -4.65
C PHE A 15 -2.46 -16.86 -5.82
N LYS A 16 -3.20 -15.81 -6.20
CA LYS A 16 -2.95 -15.05 -7.42
C LYS A 16 -3.48 -13.61 -7.40
N LEU A 17 -2.83 -12.79 -8.22
CA LEU A 17 -3.27 -11.45 -8.58
C LEU A 17 -4.26 -11.52 -9.74
N LEU A 18 -5.35 -10.78 -9.65
CA LEU A 18 -6.46 -10.81 -10.60
C LEU A 18 -6.91 -9.38 -10.89
N ILE A 19 -7.28 -9.12 -12.14
CA ILE A 19 -7.94 -7.89 -12.54
C ILE A 19 -9.31 -8.19 -13.15
N THR A 20 -10.25 -7.28 -12.97
CA THR A 20 -11.52 -7.20 -13.71
C THR A 20 -11.62 -5.81 -14.34
N ASN A 21 -12.26 -5.74 -15.50
CA ASN A 21 -12.58 -4.50 -16.22
C ASN A 21 -14.09 -4.40 -16.54
N ASP A 22 -14.90 -5.22 -15.89
CA ASP A 22 -16.34 -5.38 -16.15
C ASP A 22 -17.12 -5.66 -14.86
N ALA A 23 -16.75 -4.98 -13.78
CA ALA A 23 -17.41 -5.03 -12.48
C ALA A 23 -17.43 -6.44 -11.86
N GLY A 24 -16.41 -7.24 -12.16
CA GLY A 24 -16.22 -8.59 -11.62
C GLY A 24 -16.94 -9.70 -12.37
N VAL A 25 -17.58 -9.40 -13.52
CA VAL A 25 -18.22 -10.40 -14.39
C VAL A 25 -17.17 -11.35 -14.96
N THR A 26 -16.07 -10.82 -15.47
CA THR A 26 -14.89 -11.58 -15.88
C THR A 26 -13.65 -11.17 -15.09
N ARG A 27 -12.67 -12.10 -15.06
CA ARG A 27 -11.45 -11.97 -14.27
C ARG A 27 -10.29 -12.53 -15.08
N GLU A 28 -9.21 -11.79 -15.11
CA GLU A 28 -7.97 -12.21 -15.75
C GLU A 28 -6.85 -12.32 -14.73
N ASP A 29 -6.06 -13.38 -14.84
CA ASP A 29 -4.86 -13.56 -14.02
C ASP A 29 -3.81 -12.50 -14.41
N ARG A 30 -3.12 -11.99 -13.40
CA ARG A 30 -1.99 -11.08 -13.52
C ARG A 30 -0.79 -11.66 -12.80
N THR A 31 0.40 -11.27 -13.23
CA THR A 31 1.66 -11.73 -12.64
C THR A 31 2.03 -10.83 -11.47
N LEU A 32 2.64 -11.43 -10.45
CA LEU A 32 3.38 -10.66 -9.44
C LEU A 32 4.79 -10.39 -9.99
N PRO A 33 5.50 -9.38 -9.45
CA PRO A 33 6.94 -9.26 -9.68
C PRO A 33 7.65 -10.59 -9.40
N GLU A 34 8.62 -10.98 -10.23
CA GLU A 34 9.30 -12.29 -10.11
C GLU A 34 10.01 -12.50 -8.77
N THR A 35 10.37 -11.40 -8.11
CA THR A 35 10.98 -11.38 -6.78
C THR A 35 10.01 -11.71 -5.65
N ILE A 36 8.69 -11.65 -5.90
CA ILE A 36 7.63 -11.97 -4.93
C ILE A 36 7.22 -13.43 -5.11
N LEU A 37 7.81 -14.29 -4.27
CA LEU A 37 7.61 -15.74 -4.35
C LEU A 37 6.30 -16.20 -3.70
N VAL A 38 5.76 -15.43 -2.76
CA VAL A 38 4.49 -15.72 -2.11
C VAL A 38 3.57 -14.48 -2.15
N PRO A 39 2.29 -14.62 -2.56
CA PRO A 39 1.34 -13.51 -2.57
C PRO A 39 1.21 -12.77 -1.23
N ASN A 40 1.45 -13.45 -0.12
CA ASN A 40 1.36 -12.87 1.22
C ASN A 40 2.48 -11.88 1.55
N ASP A 41 3.55 -11.81 0.73
CA ASP A 41 4.56 -10.77 0.87
C ASP A 41 4.05 -9.42 0.36
N VAL A 42 3.00 -9.39 -0.46
CA VAL A 42 2.35 -8.14 -0.87
C VAL A 42 1.51 -7.61 0.29
N ILE A 43 1.85 -6.42 0.77
CA ILE A 43 1.19 -5.80 1.94
C ILE A 43 0.40 -4.55 1.59
N ALA A 44 0.62 -3.96 0.40
CA ALA A 44 -0.27 -2.93 -0.16
C ALA A 44 -0.37 -3.05 -1.69
N LEU A 45 -1.53 -2.62 -2.22
CA LEU A 45 -1.83 -2.66 -3.64
C LEU A 45 -2.77 -1.51 -3.99
N SER A 46 -2.46 -0.73 -5.02
CA SER A 46 -3.30 0.38 -5.48
C SER A 46 -3.26 0.57 -6.99
N LEU A 47 -4.41 0.76 -7.62
CA LEU A 47 -4.51 1.29 -8.97
C LEU A 47 -4.62 2.83 -8.92
N ARG A 48 -3.91 3.50 -9.83
CA ARG A 48 -4.08 4.94 -10.13
C ARG A 48 -4.96 5.15 -11.35
N SER A 49 -4.86 4.25 -12.34
CA SER A 49 -5.69 4.19 -13.55
C SER A 49 -5.99 2.73 -13.91
N ALA A 50 -6.55 2.46 -15.10
CA ALA A 50 -6.73 1.09 -15.57
C ALA A 50 -5.40 0.43 -15.96
N GLU A 51 -4.40 1.24 -16.31
CA GLU A 51 -3.09 0.82 -16.77
C GLU A 51 -2.02 0.95 -15.67
N GLU A 52 -2.13 1.96 -14.81
CA GLU A 52 -1.09 2.29 -13.84
C GLU A 52 -1.47 1.85 -12.43
N GLY A 53 -0.52 1.24 -11.73
CA GLY A 53 -0.72 0.75 -10.38
C GLY A 53 0.59 0.52 -9.63
N TYR A 54 0.45 0.30 -8.33
CA TYR A 54 1.54 0.21 -7.38
C TYR A 54 1.32 -0.99 -6.47
N LEU A 55 2.40 -1.70 -6.20
CA LEU A 55 2.45 -2.85 -5.31
C LEU A 55 3.60 -2.64 -4.33
N PHE A 56 3.33 -2.85 -3.05
CA PHE A 56 4.35 -2.73 -2.00
C PHE A 56 4.47 -4.03 -1.21
N ASP A 57 5.70 -4.52 -1.04
CA ASP A 57 5.98 -5.79 -0.37
C ASP A 57 6.54 -5.64 1.05
N ALA A 58 6.58 -6.74 1.79
CA ALA A 58 7.05 -6.81 3.16
C ALA A 58 8.56 -6.55 3.33
N SER A 59 9.32 -6.57 2.22
CA SER A 59 10.75 -6.25 2.21
C SER A 59 11.02 -4.75 1.98
N GLY A 60 9.97 -3.96 1.74
CA GLY A 60 10.09 -2.52 1.50
C GLY A 60 10.25 -2.16 0.04
N ASN A 61 10.00 -3.08 -0.89
CA ASN A 61 10.06 -2.80 -2.32
C ASN A 61 8.73 -2.23 -2.81
N LEU A 62 8.82 -1.12 -3.54
CA LEU A 62 7.71 -0.54 -4.27
C LEU A 62 7.88 -0.87 -5.75
N TYR A 63 6.85 -1.48 -6.33
CA TYR A 63 6.78 -1.81 -7.75
C TYR A 63 5.71 -0.98 -8.43
N GLN A 64 5.92 -0.68 -9.71
CA GLN A 64 4.98 0.01 -10.57
C GLN A 64 4.61 -0.86 -11.77
N THR A 65 3.36 -0.76 -12.20
CA THR A 65 2.90 -1.23 -13.50
C THR A 65 2.38 -0.04 -14.32
N GLU A 66 2.51 -0.13 -15.64
CA GLU A 66 1.99 0.83 -16.62
C GLU A 66 1.19 0.14 -17.74
N ASP A 67 0.92 -1.16 -17.58
CA ASP A 67 0.29 -2.02 -18.59
C ASP A 67 -0.90 -2.83 -18.05
N GLY A 68 -1.51 -2.35 -16.95
CA GLY A 68 -2.66 -2.97 -16.30
C GLY A 68 -2.27 -4.22 -15.52
N ALA A 69 -1.14 -4.15 -14.78
CA ALA A 69 -0.56 -5.21 -13.97
C ALA A 69 -0.11 -6.45 -14.75
N LYS A 70 0.13 -6.34 -16.06
CA LYS A 70 0.65 -7.46 -16.87
C LYS A 70 2.15 -7.65 -16.64
N SER A 71 2.85 -6.57 -16.35
CA SER A 71 4.23 -6.57 -15.89
C SER A 71 4.45 -5.53 -14.79
N TRP A 72 5.50 -5.75 -14.00
CA TRP A 72 5.87 -4.90 -12.87
C TRP A 72 7.36 -4.59 -12.93
N SER A 73 7.71 -3.34 -12.67
CA SER A 73 9.09 -2.86 -12.53
C SER A 73 9.33 -2.40 -11.10
N LEU A 74 10.51 -2.71 -10.55
CA LEU A 74 10.92 -2.16 -9.25
C LEU A 74 11.13 -0.65 -9.42
N LEU A 75 10.38 0.14 -8.65
CA LEU A 75 10.46 1.60 -8.65
C LEU A 75 11.47 2.09 -7.61
N THR A 76 11.36 1.62 -6.38
CA THR A 76 12.31 1.93 -5.31
C THR A 76 12.28 0.86 -4.22
N THR A 77 13.31 0.86 -3.38
CA THR A 77 13.35 0.09 -2.12
C THR A 77 13.52 1.07 -0.97
N LEU A 78 12.59 1.06 -0.03
CA LEU A 78 12.68 1.92 1.14
C LEU A 78 13.76 1.43 2.10
N ASP A 79 14.56 2.37 2.61
CA ASP A 79 15.47 2.07 3.71
C ASP A 79 14.69 1.92 5.03
N LEU A 80 14.27 0.70 5.35
CA LEU A 80 13.57 0.41 6.59
C LEU A 80 14.49 0.38 7.82
N SER A 81 15.81 0.49 7.64
CA SER A 81 16.76 0.54 8.75
C SER A 81 16.67 1.85 9.52
N GLN A 82 16.19 2.93 8.87
CA GLN A 82 15.95 4.23 9.50
C GLN A 82 14.99 4.16 10.71
N PHE A 83 14.14 3.13 10.77
CA PHE A 83 13.20 2.92 11.87
C PHE A 83 13.77 2.05 13.02
N GLY A 84 15.05 1.71 12.98
CA GLY A 84 15.73 0.94 14.03
C GLY A 84 15.12 -0.46 14.21
N GLU A 85 14.66 -0.75 15.44
CA GLU A 85 14.06 -2.04 15.80
C GLU A 85 12.61 -2.21 15.29
N LEU A 86 11.97 -1.12 14.85
CA LEU A 86 10.62 -1.17 14.29
C LEU A 86 10.64 -1.83 12.90
N LYS A 87 9.69 -2.74 12.67
CA LYS A 87 9.52 -3.48 11.41
C LYS A 87 8.06 -3.55 11.02
N MET A 88 7.82 -3.74 9.72
CA MET A 88 6.52 -4.17 9.24
C MET A 88 6.29 -5.60 9.69
N MET A 89 5.17 -5.84 10.38
CA MET A 89 4.82 -7.16 10.91
C MET A 89 3.49 -7.61 10.31
N PRO A 90 3.44 -7.98 9.01
CA PRO A 90 2.22 -8.48 8.41
C PRO A 90 1.81 -9.77 9.11
N GLN A 91 0.77 -9.70 9.96
CA GLN A 91 0.10 -10.89 10.44
C GLN A 91 -0.66 -11.50 9.26
N ARG A 92 -0.54 -12.81 9.05
CA ARG A 92 -1.09 -13.56 7.90
C ARG A 92 -2.37 -12.92 7.33
N GLY A 93 -2.24 -12.23 6.20
CA GLY A 93 -3.34 -11.66 5.43
C GLY A 93 -3.86 -10.28 5.88
N LEU A 94 -3.28 -9.65 6.90
CA LEU A 94 -3.62 -8.28 7.30
C LEU A 94 -2.66 -7.27 6.64
N PRO A 95 -3.18 -6.30 5.89
CA PRO A 95 -2.36 -5.23 5.36
C PRO A 95 -1.87 -4.33 6.50
N VAL A 96 -0.54 -4.23 6.63
CA VAL A 96 0.13 -3.28 7.55
C VAL A 96 0.63 -2.04 6.83
N ALA A 97 0.28 -1.90 5.55
CA ALA A 97 0.63 -0.77 4.71
C ALA A 97 -0.54 -0.37 3.80
N ALA A 98 -0.58 0.90 3.42
CA ALA A 98 -1.44 1.42 2.37
C ALA A 98 -0.60 2.34 1.48
N VAL A 99 -0.70 2.17 0.16
CA VAL A 99 -0.02 3.01 -0.83
C VAL A 99 -1.05 3.66 -1.74
N ARG A 100 -0.83 4.92 -2.12
CA ARG A 100 -1.63 5.61 -3.13
C ARG A 100 -0.80 6.69 -3.81
N PHE A 101 -0.86 6.73 -5.13
CA PHE A 101 -0.39 7.88 -5.92
C PHE A 101 -1.59 8.66 -6.42
N PHE A 102 -1.50 9.98 -6.36
CA PHE A 102 -2.55 10.92 -6.73
C PHE A 102 -2.37 11.41 -8.16
N ASP A 103 -1.12 11.51 -8.59
CA ASP A 103 -0.68 11.75 -9.95
C ASP A 103 0.65 11.01 -10.20
N ALA A 104 1.39 11.39 -11.25
CA ALA A 104 2.66 10.75 -11.60
C ALA A 104 3.79 11.02 -10.58
N ASP A 105 3.73 12.15 -9.88
CA ASP A 105 4.81 12.64 -9.02
C ASP A 105 4.47 12.49 -7.52
N ASN A 106 3.20 12.66 -7.17
CA ASN A 106 2.75 12.77 -5.79
C ASN A 106 2.15 11.46 -5.29
N GLY A 107 2.73 10.93 -4.21
CA GLY A 107 2.30 9.67 -3.60
C GLY A 107 2.47 9.64 -2.10
N LEU A 108 1.72 8.75 -1.48
CA LEU A 108 1.67 8.52 -0.04
C LEU A 108 1.74 7.03 0.25
N LEU A 109 2.61 6.67 1.19
CA LEU A 109 2.71 5.33 1.76
C LEU A 109 2.56 5.43 3.27
N VAL A 110 1.56 4.76 3.82
CA VAL A 110 1.34 4.70 5.27
C VAL A 110 1.72 3.31 5.76
N LEU A 111 2.63 3.25 6.75
CA LEU A 111 3.14 1.99 7.32
C LEU A 111 2.76 1.90 8.80
N SER A 112 2.33 0.73 9.23
CA SER A 112 2.24 0.35 10.63
C SER A 112 3.44 -0.51 11.01
N LEU A 113 4.23 -0.02 11.97
CA LEU A 113 5.49 -0.62 12.40
C LEU A 113 5.44 -1.02 13.88
N ALA A 114 6.04 -2.15 14.21
CA ALA A 114 6.14 -2.68 15.57
C ALA A 114 7.52 -3.30 15.81
N GLY A 115 7.99 -3.27 17.05
CA GLY A 115 9.30 -3.81 17.44
C GLY A 115 9.94 -3.05 18.59
N GLY A 116 10.92 -3.64 19.29
CA GLY A 116 11.64 -2.95 20.37
C GLY A 116 10.77 -2.49 21.55
N GLY A 117 9.58 -3.09 21.74
CA GLY A 117 8.62 -2.67 22.77
C GLY A 117 7.79 -1.43 22.41
N ALA A 118 7.85 -0.94 21.17
CA ALA A 118 7.08 0.20 20.68
C ALA A 118 6.32 -0.14 19.40
N ASN A 119 5.29 0.66 19.11
CA ASN A 119 4.61 0.66 17.81
C ASN A 119 4.47 2.08 17.29
N LYS A 120 4.46 2.25 15.96
CA LYS A 120 4.38 3.53 15.28
C LYS A 120 3.56 3.40 13.99
N VAL A 121 2.82 4.43 13.65
CA VAL A 121 2.30 4.64 12.28
C VAL A 121 3.09 5.77 11.67
N VAL A 122 3.61 5.57 10.45
CA VAL A 122 4.34 6.58 9.69
C VAL A 122 3.65 6.82 8.36
N ALA A 123 3.61 8.07 7.92
CA ALA A 123 3.34 8.43 6.54
C ALA A 123 4.68 8.75 5.89
N LEU A 124 4.86 8.26 4.67
CA LEU A 124 5.96 8.62 3.81
C LEU A 124 5.35 9.28 2.58
N ARG A 125 5.78 10.50 2.27
CA ARG A 125 5.33 11.26 1.10
C ARG A 125 6.43 11.34 0.06
N THR A 126 6.05 11.21 -1.20
CA THR A 126 6.89 11.52 -2.36
C THR A 126 6.27 12.63 -3.18
N SER A 127 7.12 13.42 -3.83
CA SER A 127 6.77 14.45 -4.82
C SER A 127 7.60 14.31 -6.09
N ASP A 128 8.23 13.16 -6.30
CA ASP A 128 9.13 12.85 -7.43
C ASP A 128 8.87 11.45 -8.03
N GLY A 129 7.64 10.97 -7.90
CA GLY A 129 7.20 9.71 -8.48
C GLY A 129 7.66 8.49 -7.69
N GLY A 130 7.99 8.66 -6.40
CA GLY A 130 8.42 7.57 -5.52
C GLY A 130 9.92 7.31 -5.54
N GLN A 131 10.72 8.19 -6.12
CA GLN A 131 12.19 8.07 -6.09
C GLN A 131 12.73 8.41 -4.71
N THR A 132 12.22 9.47 -4.08
CA THR A 132 12.53 9.85 -2.70
C THR A 132 11.27 10.01 -1.86
N TRP A 133 11.44 9.80 -0.56
CA TRP A 133 10.34 9.79 0.41
C TRP A 133 10.72 10.59 1.65
N SER A 134 9.82 11.45 2.10
CA SER A 134 9.94 12.23 3.33
C SER A 134 8.99 11.67 4.38
N GLU A 135 9.47 11.50 5.63
CA GLU A 135 8.64 11.06 6.73
C GLU A 135 7.74 12.19 7.24
N GLU A 136 6.46 11.87 7.40
CA GLU A 136 5.47 12.69 8.06
C GLU A 136 4.89 11.93 9.27
N ALA A 137 4.78 12.63 10.39
CA ALA A 137 4.16 12.07 11.58
C ALA A 137 2.65 12.02 11.42
N VAL A 138 2.07 10.82 11.52
CA VAL A 138 0.62 10.65 11.60
C VAL A 138 0.28 10.45 13.06
N PRO A 139 -0.61 11.26 13.66
CA PRO A 139 -1.16 10.92 14.96
C PRO A 139 -1.88 9.59 14.77
N GLY A 140 -1.52 8.52 15.49
CA GLY A 140 -2.11 7.21 15.19
C GLY A 140 -1.52 6.09 16.03
N GLN A 141 -2.37 5.15 16.42
CA GLN A 141 -1.98 3.90 17.04
C GLN A 141 -1.82 2.83 15.96
N PHE A 142 -0.96 1.85 16.23
CA PHE A 142 -0.71 0.71 15.35
C PHE A 142 -2.00 0.00 14.92
N GLY A 143 -2.11 -0.29 13.63
CA GLY A 143 -3.29 -0.91 13.08
C GLY A 143 -3.22 -1.17 11.58
N ILE A 144 -4.38 -1.23 10.94
CA ILE A 144 -4.51 -1.39 9.50
C ILE A 144 -4.73 -0.01 8.90
N PRO A 145 -3.74 0.55 8.16
CA PRO A 145 -3.91 1.84 7.52
C PRO A 145 -4.74 1.71 6.24
N PHE A 146 -5.44 2.78 5.90
CA PHE A 146 -6.10 2.98 4.61
C PHE A 146 -6.01 4.46 4.23
N ILE A 147 -5.84 4.73 2.94
CA ILE A 147 -5.78 6.07 2.36
C ILE A 147 -7.01 6.25 1.46
N SER A 148 -7.82 7.27 1.75
CA SER A 148 -8.98 7.64 0.93
C SER A 148 -8.56 7.91 -0.51
N ARG A 149 -9.51 7.75 -1.44
CA ARG A 149 -9.22 7.86 -2.87
C ARG A 149 -8.69 9.23 -3.28
N ASP A 150 -9.22 10.27 -2.67
CA ASP A 150 -8.81 11.67 -2.83
C ASP A 150 -7.55 12.03 -2.02
N GLY A 151 -7.00 11.10 -1.22
CA GLY A 151 -5.84 11.34 -0.37
C GLY A 151 -6.10 12.21 0.84
N GLN A 152 -7.32 12.72 1.04
CA GLN A 152 -7.63 13.68 2.10
C GLN A 152 -7.75 13.04 3.47
N PHE A 153 -7.93 11.72 3.55
CA PHE A 153 -8.08 11.01 4.79
C PHE A 153 -7.18 9.79 4.87
N ILE A 154 -6.49 9.68 6.01
CA ILE A 154 -5.87 8.44 6.46
C ILE A 154 -6.76 7.88 7.56
N THR A 155 -7.10 6.60 7.47
CA THR A 155 -7.74 5.89 8.57
C THR A 155 -6.84 4.79 9.07
N VAL A 156 -6.79 4.60 10.39
CA VAL A 156 -6.10 3.45 10.99
C VAL A 156 -7.08 2.69 11.85
N THR A 157 -7.37 1.45 11.45
CA THR A 157 -8.21 0.53 12.24
C THR A 157 -7.34 -0.16 13.26
N SER A 158 -7.63 0.03 14.54
CA SER A 158 -6.86 -0.61 15.60
C SER A 158 -7.05 -2.13 15.57
N ILE A 159 -5.94 -2.87 15.65
CA ILE A 159 -5.97 -4.32 15.83
C ILE A 159 -5.77 -4.73 17.30
N ILE A 160 -5.46 -3.76 18.15
CA ILE A 160 -5.24 -3.96 19.60
C ILE A 160 -6.45 -3.52 20.43
N ARG A 161 -7.29 -2.61 19.90
CA ARG A 161 -8.51 -2.11 20.55
C ARG A 161 -9.70 -2.35 19.64
N SER A 162 -10.53 -3.32 20.02
CA SER A 162 -11.68 -3.73 19.22
C SER A 162 -12.64 -2.56 18.95
N GLY A 163 -12.95 -2.32 17.68
CA GLY A 163 -13.90 -1.29 17.24
C GLY A 163 -13.33 0.13 17.15
N GLU A 164 -12.06 0.37 17.51
CA GLU A 164 -11.44 1.69 17.38
C GLU A 164 -10.94 1.93 15.95
N VAL A 165 -11.45 2.97 15.31
CA VAL A 165 -10.95 3.49 14.04
C VAL A 165 -10.60 4.95 14.25
N GLN A 166 -9.37 5.31 13.90
CA GLN A 166 -8.94 6.70 13.91
C GLN A 166 -8.97 7.25 12.48
N VAL A 167 -9.40 8.50 12.33
CA VAL A 167 -9.52 9.19 11.04
C VAL A 167 -8.77 10.50 11.15
N PHE A 168 -7.89 10.75 10.18
CA PHE A 168 -7.04 11.93 10.13
C PHE A 168 -7.26 12.63 8.81
N GLN A 169 -7.53 13.93 8.85
CA GLN A 169 -7.42 14.74 7.65
C GLN A 169 -5.93 14.86 7.32
N TYR A 170 -5.55 14.39 6.14
CA TYR A 170 -4.20 14.51 5.63
C TYR A 170 -4.14 15.78 4.78
N THR A 171 -3.41 16.79 5.27
CA THR A 171 -3.28 18.08 4.57
C THR A 171 -2.05 18.15 3.69
N GLY A 172 -1.10 17.21 3.82
CA GLY A 172 0.12 17.14 3.03
C GLY A 172 0.78 18.50 2.91
N ASP A 173 1.40 18.96 3.99
CA ASP A 173 2.15 20.23 3.99
C ASP A 173 3.48 20.09 3.24
#